data_AF-A0A7C6ZY73-F1
#
_entry.id   AF-A0A7C6ZY73-F1
#
_cell.length_a   1.000
_cell.length_b   1.000
_cell.length_c   1.000
_cell.angle_alpha   90.00
_cell.angle_beta   90.00
_cell.angle_gamma   90.00
#
_symmetry.space_group_name_H-M   'P 1'
#
loop_
_entity.id
_entity.type
_entity.pdbx_description
1 polymer ?
#
loop_
_entity_poly.entity_id
_entity_poly.type
_entity_poly.pdbx_seq_one_letter_code
_entity_poly.pdbx_strand_id
1 'polypeptide(L)'
;MDLATIIGLIGGLAVVIFGMYSGGDVSGYIDVSSIIVTMGGGIFSTVLAFPLSETIRALKAIPLIFKEPKTSAMDTIRTLVELSQKARREGLLALESAQEDIKDDFLRKAMELVVDGIEAEIVKTTMQLDIDSMAVRHQNAQAYFKALANQFPAWGLIGTLLGLINLLRSL
;
A
#
# COMPACT_ATOMS: atom_id res chain seq x y z
N MET A 1 1.59 14.27 4.25
CA MET A 1 1.88 13.49 3.02
C MET A 1 3.27 12.97 3.21
N ASP A 2 3.54 11.72 2.84
CA ASP A 2 4.90 11.19 3.01
C ASP A 2 5.86 11.86 2.02
N LEU A 3 6.62 12.84 2.52
CA LEU A 3 7.56 13.62 1.75
C LEU A 3 8.72 12.76 1.22
N ALA A 4 9.11 11.71 1.97
CA ALA A 4 10.20 10.82 1.57
C ALA A 4 9.83 10.04 0.30
N THR A 5 8.61 9.50 0.23
CA THR A 5 8.08 8.84 -0.97
C THR A 5 8.10 9.77 -2.18
N ILE A 6 7.64 11.02 -2.03
CA ILE A 6 7.56 11.97 -3.13
C ILE A 6 8.95 12.36 -3.63
N ILE A 7 9.86 12.72 -2.72
CA ILE A 7 11.24 13.08 -3.06
C ILE A 7 11.96 11.90 -3.71
N GLY A 8 11.79 10.69 -3.19
CA GLY A 8 12.39 9.49 -3.76
C GLY A 8 11.92 9.21 -5.20
N LEU A 9 10.61 9.31 -5.44
CA LEU A 9 10.03 9.09 -6.76
C LEU A 9 10.49 10.15 -7.78
N ILE A 10 10.37 11.44 -7.43
CA ILE A 10 10.74 12.55 -8.32
C ILE A 10 12.26 12.57 -8.55
N GLY A 11 13.04 12.39 -7.49
CA GLY A 11 14.50 12.37 -7.56
C GLY A 11 15.01 11.22 -8.43
N GLY A 12 14.47 10.01 -8.27
CA GLY A 12 14.82 8.87 -9.10
C GLY A 12 14.49 9.09 -10.58
N LEU A 13 13.31 9.62 -10.88
CA LEU A 13 12.90 9.95 -12.25
C LEU A 13 13.82 11.02 -12.87
N ALA A 14 14.17 12.05 -12.10
CA ALA A 14 15.03 13.15 -12.55
C ALA A 14 16.44 12.66 -12.92
N VAL A 15 17.01 11.73 -12.15
CA VAL A 15 18.33 11.14 -12.46
C VAL A 15 18.29 10.36 -13.78
N VAL A 16 17.23 9.57 -14.01
CA VAL A 16 17.05 8.82 -15.26
C VAL A 16 16.93 9.77 -16.45
N ILE A 17 16.06 10.78 -16.33
CA ILE A 17 15.83 11.78 -17.39
C ILE A 17 17.12 12.56 -17.70
N PHE A 18 17.85 12.99 -16.67
CA PHE A 18 19.14 13.67 -16.86
C PHE A 18 20.14 12.79 -17.62
N GLY A 19 20.20 11.49 -17.28
CA GLY A 19 21.01 10.51 -18.00
C GLY A 19 20.65 10.43 -19.49
N MET A 20 19.36 10.38 -19.82
CA MET A 20 18.88 10.34 -21.21
C MET A 20 19.30 11.59 -22.00
N TYR A 21 19.16 12.79 -21.41
CA TYR A 21 19.58 14.03 -22.06
C TYR A 21 21.09 14.12 -22.30
N SER A 22 21.91 13.55 -21.41
CA SER A 22 23.36 13.52 -21.60
C SER A 22 23.81 12.59 -22.74
N GLY A 23 22.98 11.60 -23.08
CA GLY A 23 23.28 10.57 -24.09
C GLY A 23 22.92 10.93 -25.53
N GLY A 24 22.25 12.06 -25.77
CA GLY A 24 21.84 12.50 -27.11
C GLY A 24 20.33 12.76 -27.23
N ASP A 25 19.74 12.40 -28.37
CA ASP A 25 18.32 12.64 -28.62
C ASP A 25 17.42 11.69 -27.82
N VAL A 26 16.55 12.27 -26.99
CA VAL A 26 15.59 11.56 -26.13
C VAL A 26 14.60 10.72 -26.95
N SER A 27 14.33 11.13 -28.20
CA SER A 27 13.41 10.42 -29.10
C SER A 27 13.85 8.96 -29.35
N GLY A 28 15.15 8.68 -29.31
CA GLY A 28 15.71 7.34 -29.54
C GLY A 28 15.44 6.33 -28.42
N TYR A 29 15.02 6.78 -27.24
CA TYR A 29 14.72 5.91 -26.10
C TYR A 29 13.25 5.49 -26.02
N ILE A 30 12.36 6.11 -26.81
CA ILE A 30 10.93 5.87 -26.75
C ILE A 30 10.52 5.03 -27.95
N ASP A 31 10.39 3.72 -27.74
CA ASP A 31 9.83 2.79 -28.72
C ASP A 31 8.48 2.25 -28.24
N VAL A 32 7.44 2.44 -29.07
CA VAL A 32 6.06 2.04 -28.76
C VAL A 32 5.96 0.52 -28.60
N SER A 33 6.65 -0.25 -29.45
CA SER A 33 6.63 -1.72 -29.37
C SER A 33 7.24 -2.23 -28.06
N SER A 34 8.38 -1.68 -27.66
CA SER A 34 9.05 -2.02 -26.40
C SER A 34 8.19 -1.66 -25.19
N ILE A 35 7.54 -0.49 -25.18
CA ILE A 35 6.61 -0.09 -24.10
C ILE A 35 5.46 -1.09 -23.99
N ILE A 36 4.83 -1.47 -25.11
CA ILE A 36 3.70 -2.41 -25.10
C ILE A 36 4.12 -3.79 -24.58
N VAL A 37 5.28 -4.30 -25.01
CA VAL A 37 5.78 -5.62 -24.57
C VAL A 37 6.11 -5.60 -23.08
N THR A 38 6.87 -4.60 -22.63
CA THR A 38 7.30 -4.52 -21.23
C THR A 38 6.13 -4.21 -20.29
N MET A 39 5.33 -3.18 -20.59
CA MET A 39 4.20 -2.79 -19.75
C MET A 39 3.06 -3.81 -19.81
N GLY A 40 2.64 -4.18 -21.03
CA GLY A 40 1.56 -5.14 -21.24
C GLY A 40 1.94 -6.51 -20.70
N GLY A 41 3.10 -7.04 -21.10
CA GLY A 41 3.60 -8.31 -20.57
C GLY A 41 3.70 -8.30 -19.05
N GLY A 42 4.31 -7.26 -18.47
CA GLY A 42 4.44 -7.05 -17.03
C GLY A 42 3.12 -7.14 -16.28
N ILE A 43 2.14 -6.36 -16.72
CA ILE A 43 0.81 -6.29 -16.11
C ILE A 43 0.05 -7.60 -16.29
N PHE A 44 -0.07 -8.11 -17.52
CA PHE A 44 -0.89 -9.30 -17.80
C PHE A 44 -0.33 -10.57 -17.17
N SER A 45 0.99 -10.74 -17.12
CA SER A 45 1.59 -11.88 -16.43
C SER A 45 1.44 -11.79 -14.91
N THR A 46 1.40 -10.58 -14.34
CA THR A 46 1.09 -10.39 -12.92
C THR A 46 -0.40 -10.66 -12.64
N VAL A 47 -1.29 -10.24 -13.53
CA VAL A 47 -2.73 -10.59 -13.45
C VAL A 47 -2.96 -12.10 -13.58
N LEU A 48 -2.12 -12.82 -14.32
CA LEU A 48 -2.16 -14.28 -14.38
C LEU A 48 -1.77 -14.93 -13.03
N ALA A 49 -0.85 -14.31 -12.29
CA ALA A 49 -0.32 -14.84 -11.04
C ALA A 49 -1.21 -14.56 -9.81
N PHE A 50 -2.11 -13.59 -9.87
CA PHE A 50 -2.95 -13.17 -8.75
C PHE A 50 -4.45 -13.18 -9.11
N PRO A 51 -5.36 -13.50 -8.17
CA PRO A 51 -6.79 -13.34 -8.38
C PRO A 51 -7.14 -11.89 -8.75
N LEU A 52 -8.11 -11.72 -9.65
CA LEU A 52 -8.53 -10.38 -10.12
C LEU A 52 -9.03 -9.50 -8.97
N SER A 53 -9.68 -10.10 -7.97
CA SER A 53 -10.14 -9.41 -6.76
C SER A 53 -8.98 -8.81 -5.95
N GLU A 54 -7.85 -9.51 -5.84
CA GLU A 54 -6.65 -9.03 -5.15
C GLU A 54 -5.94 -7.95 -5.96
N THR A 55 -5.86 -8.11 -7.28
CA THR A 55 -5.33 -7.09 -8.19
C THR A 55 -6.07 -5.75 -8.01
N ILE A 56 -7.40 -5.77 -8.06
CA ILE A 56 -8.22 -4.56 -7.89
C ILE A 56 -8.00 -3.94 -6.50
N ARG A 57 -7.89 -4.76 -5.45
CA ARG A 57 -7.60 -4.29 -4.09
C ARG A 57 -6.22 -3.65 -3.98
N ALA A 58 -5.20 -4.24 -4.59
CA ALA A 58 -3.85 -3.69 -4.61
C ALA A 58 -3.79 -2.34 -5.33
N LEU A 59 -4.45 -2.22 -6.49
CA LEU A 59 -4.55 -0.94 -7.21
C LEU A 59 -5.28 0.14 -6.39
N LYS A 60 -6.33 -0.22 -5.65
CA LYS A 60 -7.02 0.69 -4.72
C LYS A 60 -6.15 1.11 -3.53
N ALA A 61 -5.07 0.39 -3.25
CA ALA A 61 -4.16 0.70 -2.15
C ALA A 61 -3.08 1.75 -2.53
N ILE A 62 -2.91 2.09 -3.82
CA ILE A 62 -1.91 3.06 -4.30
C ILE A 62 -1.98 4.42 -3.56
N PRO A 63 -3.15 5.01 -3.30
CA PRO A 63 -3.22 6.30 -2.61
C PRO A 63 -2.66 6.27 -1.18
N LEU A 64 -2.62 5.10 -0.53
CA LEU A 64 -2.05 4.97 0.82
C LEU A 64 -0.54 5.24 0.83
N ILE A 65 0.17 5.04 -0.28
CA ILE A 65 1.63 5.26 -0.38
C ILE A 65 1.97 6.74 -0.15
N PHE A 66 1.10 7.66 -0.55
CA PHE A 66 1.30 9.10 -0.38
C PHE A 66 0.71 9.65 0.93
N LYS A 67 -0.06 8.82 1.65
CA LYS A 67 -0.75 9.22 2.88
C LYS A 67 0.14 8.94 4.08
N GLU A 68 0.32 9.97 4.89
CA GLU A 68 1.07 9.87 6.13
C GLU A 68 0.20 9.22 7.21
N PRO A 69 0.72 8.28 8.01
CA PRO A 69 -0.01 7.76 9.15
C PRO A 69 -0.28 8.90 10.13
N LYS A 70 -1.57 9.22 10.33
CA LYS A 70 -2.01 10.39 11.11
C LYS A 70 -1.98 10.18 12.62
N THR A 71 -1.59 9.00 13.11
CA THR A 71 -1.75 8.63 14.52
C THR A 71 -0.39 8.69 15.23
N SER A 72 -0.26 9.63 16.15
CA SER A 72 0.86 9.68 17.10
C SER A 72 0.61 8.67 18.22
N ALA A 73 1.58 7.80 18.47
CA ALA A 73 1.51 6.84 19.59
C ALA A 73 1.25 7.55 20.94
N MET A 74 1.80 8.75 21.12
CA MET A 74 1.60 9.55 22.32
C MET A 74 0.15 10.04 22.46
N ASP A 75 -0.48 10.44 21.35
CA ASP A 75 -1.87 10.90 21.37
C ASP A 75 -2.82 9.72 21.65
N THR A 76 -2.52 8.55 21.09
CA THR A 76 -3.24 7.32 21.41
C THR A 76 -3.13 6.96 22.90
N ILE A 77 -1.93 7.02 23.48
CA ILE A 77 -1.73 6.75 24.92
C ILE A 77 -2.54 7.74 25.78
N ARG A 78 -2.49 9.03 25.46
CA ARG A 78 -3.27 10.06 26.18
C ARG A 78 -4.76 9.76 26.12
N THR A 79 -5.27 9.45 24.93
CA THR A 79 -6.68 9.08 24.71
C THR A 79 -7.07 7.86 25.55
N LEU A 80 -6.27 6.80 25.55
CA LEU A 80 -6.54 5.60 26.35
C LEU A 80 -6.53 5.88 27.86
N VAL A 81 -5.61 6.73 28.34
CA VAL A 81 -5.56 7.14 29.74
C VAL A 81 -6.81 7.95 30.12
N GLU A 82 -7.22 8.92 29.30
CA GLU A 82 -8.43 9.71 29.53
C GLU A 82 -9.69 8.84 29.59
N LEU A 83 -9.84 7.91 28.65
CA LEU A 83 -10.94 6.95 28.63
C LEU A 83 -10.94 6.07 29.90
N SER A 84 -9.77 5.60 30.34
CA SER A 84 -9.65 4.79 31.56
C SER A 84 -10.06 5.57 32.82
N GLN A 85 -9.71 6.86 32.90
CA GLN A 85 -10.08 7.72 34.02
C GLN A 85 -11.57 8.01 34.03
N LYS A 86 -12.17 8.26 32.87
CA LYS A 86 -13.62 8.45 32.70
C LYS A 86 -14.38 7.20 33.13
N ALA A 87 -14.00 6.03 32.62
CA ALA A 87 -14.59 4.75 33.00
C ALA A 87 -14.54 4.49 34.52
N ARG A 88 -13.42 4.85 35.17
CA ARG A 88 -13.25 4.67 36.62
C ARG A 88 -14.11 5.62 37.46
N ARG A 89 -14.35 6.85 36.99
CA ARG A 89 -15.12 7.88 37.73
C ARG A 89 -16.62 7.76 37.50
N GLU A 90 -17.02 7.52 36.26
CA GLU A 90 -18.41 7.65 35.80
C GLU A 90 -19.02 6.28 35.42
N GLY A 91 -18.23 5.21 35.40
CA GLY A 91 -18.65 3.87 34.98
C GLY A 91 -18.48 3.63 33.49
N LEU A 92 -18.72 2.39 33.05
CA LEU A 92 -18.50 1.95 31.66
C LEU A 92 -19.47 2.61 30.66
N LEU A 93 -20.72 2.88 31.07
CA LEU A 93 -21.73 3.54 30.24
C LEU A 93 -21.33 4.97 29.84
N ALA A 94 -20.48 5.63 30.64
CA ALA A 94 -19.96 6.96 30.31
C ALA A 94 -19.02 6.94 29.08
N LEU A 95 -18.54 5.76 28.67
CA LEU A 95 -17.74 5.60 27.45
C LEU A 95 -18.57 5.69 26.17
N GLU A 96 -19.88 5.40 26.21
CA GLU A 96 -20.77 5.55 25.03
C GLU A 96 -20.74 6.99 24.51
N SER A 97 -20.88 7.96 25.41
CA SER A 97 -20.81 9.39 25.06
C SER A 97 -19.44 9.83 24.53
N ALA A 98 -18.36 9.12 24.88
CA ALA A 98 -17.01 9.43 24.39
C ALA A 98 -16.70 8.75 23.03
N GLN A 99 -17.48 7.74 22.65
CA GLN A 99 -17.30 6.96 21.43
C GLN A 99 -17.55 7.76 20.16
N GLU A 100 -18.52 8.68 20.19
CA GLU A 100 -18.85 9.52 19.03
C GLU A 100 -17.65 10.36 18.57
N ASP A 101 -16.82 10.80 19.52
CA ASP A 101 -15.66 11.66 19.28
C ASP A 101 -14.40 10.90 18.82
N ILE A 102 -14.38 9.56 18.94
CA ILE A 102 -13.23 8.76 18.52
C ILE A 102 -13.20 8.62 17.00
N LYS A 103 -12.19 9.25 16.36
CA LYS A 103 -12.01 9.20 14.90
C LYS A 103 -11.43 7.90 14.37
N ASP A 104 -10.84 7.08 15.24
CA ASP A 104 -10.21 5.82 14.88
C ASP A 104 -11.22 4.67 15.00
N ASP A 105 -11.56 4.06 13.85
CA ASP A 105 -12.57 3.00 13.78
C ASP A 105 -12.18 1.75 14.60
N PHE A 106 -10.88 1.48 14.74
CA PHE A 106 -10.39 0.35 15.51
C PHE A 106 -10.61 0.56 17.02
N LEU A 107 -10.26 1.75 17.54
CA LEU A 107 -10.55 2.11 18.94
C LEU A 107 -12.05 2.19 19.22
N ARG A 108 -12.84 2.72 18.28
CA ARG A 108 -14.30 2.79 18.39
C ARG A 108 -14.91 1.38 18.57
N LYS A 109 -14.53 0.44 17.70
CA LYS A 109 -14.97 -0.96 17.78
C LYS A 109 -14.55 -1.63 19.09
N ALA A 110 -13.32 -1.37 19.55
CA ALA A 110 -12.85 -1.93 20.82
C ALA A 110 -13.70 -1.44 22.01
N MET A 111 -14.09 -0.15 22.01
CA MET A 111 -14.94 0.41 23.06
C MET A 111 -16.36 -0.13 23.01
N GLU A 112 -16.95 -0.30 21.83
CA GLU A 112 -18.29 -0.92 21.66
C GLU A 112 -18.34 -2.28 22.37
N LEU A 113 -17.36 -3.14 22.09
CA LEU A 113 -17.29 -4.47 22.72
C LEU A 113 -17.15 -4.41 24.24
N VAL A 114 -16.42 -3.42 24.77
CA VAL A 114 -16.24 -3.24 26.22
C VAL A 114 -17.52 -2.71 26.88
N VAL A 115 -18.23 -1.79 26.23
CA VAL A 115 -19.51 -1.25 26.70
C VAL A 115 -20.59 -2.35 26.70
N ASP A 116 -20.59 -3.19 25.67
CA ASP A 116 -21.49 -4.35 25.56
C ASP A 116 -21.23 -5.45 26.62
N GLY A 117 -20.20 -5.28 27.46
CA GLY A 117 -19.89 -6.18 28.56
C GLY A 117 -19.24 -7.50 28.12
N ILE A 118 -18.64 -7.53 26.93
CA ILE A 118 -17.89 -8.70 26.45
C ILE A 118 -16.65 -8.92 27.32
N GLU A 119 -16.33 -10.19 27.60
CA GLU A 119 -15.17 -10.55 28.41
C GLU A 119 -13.86 -10.05 27.78
N ALA A 120 -12.96 -9.52 28.62
CA ALA A 120 -11.72 -8.88 28.17
C ALA A 120 -10.85 -9.77 27.26
N GLU A 121 -10.83 -11.09 27.49
CA GLU A 121 -10.05 -12.03 26.67
C GLU A 121 -10.64 -12.19 25.26
N ILE A 122 -11.97 -12.16 25.14
CA ILE A 122 -12.66 -12.21 23.84
C ILE A 122 -12.45 -10.90 23.10
N VAL A 123 -12.52 -9.75 23.78
CA VAL A 123 -12.21 -8.44 23.17
C VAL A 123 -10.79 -8.45 22.64
N LYS A 124 -9.81 -8.82 23.46
CA LYS A 124 -8.40 -8.89 23.08
C LYS A 124 -8.19 -9.80 21.87
N THR A 125 -8.77 -11.00 21.88
CA THR A 125 -8.66 -11.95 20.77
C THR A 125 -9.28 -11.40 19.49
N THR A 126 -10.46 -10.78 19.59
CA THR A 126 -11.16 -10.17 18.44
C THR A 126 -10.35 -9.04 17.83
N MET A 127 -9.86 -8.11 18.66
CA MET A 127 -9.04 -7.00 18.19
C MET A 127 -7.70 -7.47 17.61
N GLN A 128 -7.10 -8.53 18.17
CA GLN A 128 -5.89 -9.14 17.61
C GLN A 128 -6.15 -9.74 16.23
N LEU A 129 -7.25 -10.48 16.06
CA LEU A 129 -7.64 -11.04 14.76
C LEU A 129 -7.90 -9.94 13.71
N ASP A 130 -8.46 -8.80 14.11
CA ASP A 130 -8.63 -7.65 13.23
C ASP A 130 -7.27 -7.09 12.77
N ILE A 131 -6.30 -6.95 13.68
CA ILE A 131 -4.92 -6.52 13.35
C ILE A 131 -4.28 -7.52 12.39
N ASP A 132 -4.37 -8.81 12.68
CA ASP A 132 -3.76 -9.86 11.85
C ASP A 132 -4.38 -9.88 10.45
N SER A 133 -5.70 -9.77 10.36
CA SER A 133 -6.44 -9.66 9.08
C SER A 133 -6.06 -8.40 8.30
N MET A 134 -5.88 -7.27 8.99
CA MET A 134 -5.36 -6.04 8.40
C MET A 134 -3.95 -6.26 7.84
N ALA A 135 -3.06 -6.87 8.62
CA ALA A 135 -1.68 -7.15 8.22
C ALA A 135 -1.62 -8.06 6.99
N VAL A 136 -2.38 -9.15 6.96
CA VAL A 136 -2.49 -10.05 5.79
C VAL A 136 -2.98 -9.29 4.56
N ARG A 137 -4.01 -8.45 4.69
CA ARG A 137 -4.50 -7.63 3.58
C ARG A 137 -3.43 -6.69 3.01
N HIS A 138 -2.64 -6.04 3.88
CA HIS A 138 -1.52 -5.20 3.44
C HIS A 138 -0.39 -6.04 2.81
N GLN A 139 -0.08 -7.21 3.36
CA GLN A 139 0.93 -8.12 2.81
C GLN A 139 0.56 -8.60 1.41
N ASN A 140 -0.71 -8.98 1.15
CA ASN A 140 -1.14 -9.39 -0.18
C ASN A 140 -1.00 -8.25 -1.21
N ALA A 141 -1.36 -7.02 -0.83
CA ALA A 141 -1.16 -5.85 -1.69
C ALA A 141 0.33 -5.60 -1.98
N GLN A 142 1.20 -5.71 -0.96
CA GLN A 142 2.65 -5.59 -1.15
C GLN A 142 3.21 -6.71 -2.03
N ALA A 143 2.74 -7.95 -1.86
CA ALA A 143 3.16 -9.09 -2.67
C ALA A 143 2.82 -8.88 -4.14
N TYR A 144 1.62 -8.35 -4.45
CA TYR A 144 1.23 -7.98 -5.80
C TYR A 144 2.21 -6.96 -6.43
N PHE A 145 2.53 -5.86 -5.73
CA PHE A 145 3.47 -4.86 -6.27
C PHE A 145 4.91 -5.38 -6.39
N LYS A 146 5.36 -6.25 -5.47
CA LYS A 146 6.66 -6.92 -5.58
C LYS A 146 6.73 -7.83 -6.79
N ALA A 147 5.68 -8.61 -7.05
CA ALA A 147 5.60 -9.45 -8.23
C ALA A 147 5.62 -8.59 -9.50
N LEU A 148 4.82 -7.53 -9.55
CA LEU A 148 4.80 -6.59 -10.67
C LEU A 148 6.18 -5.96 -10.91
N ALA A 149 6.87 -5.54 -9.85
CA ALA A 149 8.22 -4.96 -9.93
C ALA A 149 9.26 -5.97 -10.46
N ASN A 150 9.13 -7.25 -10.13
CA ASN A 150 10.01 -8.31 -10.67
C ASN A 150 9.69 -8.63 -12.14
N GLN A 151 8.44 -8.45 -12.55
CA GLN A 151 7.97 -8.85 -13.86
C GLN A 151 8.33 -7.84 -14.96
N PHE A 152 8.38 -6.53 -14.65
CA PHE A 152 8.77 -5.51 -15.63
C PHE A 152 10.20 -5.73 -16.18
N PRO A 153 11.26 -5.96 -15.37
CA PRO A 153 12.58 -6.28 -15.90
C PRO A 153 12.62 -7.55 -16.74
N ALA A 154 11.90 -8.60 -16.32
CA ALA A 154 11.84 -9.86 -17.06
C ALA A 154 11.25 -9.67 -18.47
N TRP A 155 10.14 -8.95 -18.60
CA TRP A 155 9.57 -8.62 -19.92
C TRP A 155 10.39 -7.59 -20.69
N GLY A 156 11.13 -6.72 -20.01
CA GLY A 156 12.15 -5.87 -20.64
C GLY A 156 13.20 -6.70 -21.37
N LEU A 157 13.74 -7.73 -20.72
CA LEU A 157 14.69 -8.66 -21.34
C LEU A 157 14.08 -9.41 -22.53
N ILE A 158 12.82 -9.86 -22.43
CA ILE A 158 12.11 -10.45 -23.59
C ILE A 158 11.99 -9.43 -24.73
N GLY A 159 11.69 -8.17 -24.43
CA GLY A 159 11.68 -7.08 -25.40
C GLY A 159 13.04 -6.91 -26.12
N THR A 160 14.15 -7.01 -25.39
CA THR A 160 15.49 -6.97 -26.01
C THR A 160 15.71 -8.10 -27.01
N LEU A 161 15.23 -9.32 -26.70
CA LEU A 161 15.33 -10.45 -27.62
C LEU A 161 14.51 -10.24 -28.89
N LEU A 162 13.30 -9.71 -28.77
CA LEU A 162 12.47 -9.37 -29.93
C LEU A 162 13.14 -8.29 -30.81
N GLY A 163 13.73 -7.27 -30.19
CA GLY A 163 14.50 -6.24 -30.87
C GLY A 163 15.71 -6.80 -31.62
N LEU A 164 16.46 -7.72 -30.99
CA LEU A 164 17.61 -8.38 -31.61
C LEU A 164 17.20 -9.22 -32.83
N ILE A 165 16.07 -9.93 -32.78
CA ILE A 165 15.55 -10.69 -33.93
C ILE A 165 15.27 -9.75 -35.12
N ASN A 166 14.65 -8.59 -34.86
CA ASN A 166 14.36 -7.61 -35.91
C ASN A 166 15.64 -7.03 -36.52
N LEU A 167 16.65 -6.74 -35.69
CA LEU A 167 17.95 -6.25 -36.14
C LEU A 167 18.66 -7.28 -37.04
N LEU A 168 18.66 -8.55 -36.65
CA LEU A 168 19.25 -9.63 -37.45
C LEU A 168 18.51 -9.87 -38.76
N ARG A 169 17.20 -9.61 -38.81
CA ARG A 169 16.41 -9.72 -40.03
C ARG A 169 16.66 -8.57 -41.00
N SER A 170 17.07 -7.41 -40.52
CA SER A 170 17.33 -6.23 -41.35
C SER A 170 18.79 -6.12 -41.83
N LEU A 171 19.66 -7.05 -41.44
CA LEU A 171 21.02 -7.24 -41.95
C LEU A 171 21.01 -8.20 -43.15
#